data_AF-A0AAN8D9V4-F1
#
_entry.id   AF-A0AAN8D9V4-F1
#
_cell.length_a   1.000
_cell.length_b   1.000
_cell.length_c   1.000
_cell.angle_alpha   90.00
_cell.angle_beta   90.00
_cell.angle_gamma   90.00
#
_symmetry.space_group_name_H-M   'P 1'
#
loop_
_entity.id
_entity.type
_entity.pdbx_description
1 polymer ?
#
loop_
_entity_poly.entity_id
_entity_poly.type
_entity_poly.pdbx_seq_one_letter_code
_entity_poly.pdbx_strand_id
1 'polypeptide(L)'
;MALSRLLLLFMVASELRDAETKPIEFVCNKGARRAINIVAELESALSECYGSTTLSTPVQLPCTELHVASWENRSDQEKRGDIVASLKLLVESVKVFKAQSQPGCAASLLQRLENNINNYLLILTQLQLSGPAVSPGLSCVPRSTQSLSTVLLNYNQLISGKLERAIKEE
;
A
#
# COMPACT_ATOMS: atom_id res chain seq x y z
N MET A 1 18.25 -36.60 -12.43
CA MET A 1 17.76 -35.23 -12.73
C MET A 1 16.32 -34.95 -12.27
N ALA A 2 15.42 -35.95 -12.22
CA ALA A 2 14.03 -35.74 -11.77
C ALA A 2 13.90 -35.39 -10.28
N LEU A 3 14.72 -36.00 -9.41
CA LEU A 3 14.68 -35.76 -7.96
C LEU A 3 15.01 -34.30 -7.57
N SER A 4 16.03 -33.71 -8.21
CA SER A 4 16.43 -32.31 -7.96
C SER A 4 15.35 -31.32 -8.40
N ARG A 5 14.63 -31.60 -9.50
CA ARG A 5 13.47 -30.79 -9.93
C ARG A 5 12.29 -30.91 -8.97
N LEU A 6 12.04 -32.11 -8.43
CA LEU A 6 10.99 -32.33 -7.45
C LEU A 6 11.26 -31.61 -6.13
N LEU A 7 12.53 -31.59 -5.69
CA LEU A 7 12.95 -30.87 -4.49
C LEU A 7 12.83 -29.34 -4.65
N LEU A 8 13.17 -28.81 -5.82
CA LEU A 8 12.97 -27.38 -6.12
C LEU A 8 11.47 -27.01 -6.13
N LEU A 9 10.62 -27.85 -6.73
CA LEU A 9 9.17 -27.66 -6.70
C LEU A 9 8.60 -27.75 -5.28
N PHE A 10 9.12 -28.66 -4.45
CA PHE A 10 8.72 -28.78 -3.05
C PHE A 10 9.14 -27.57 -2.21
N MET A 11 10.36 -27.06 -2.39
CA MET A 11 10.81 -25.83 -1.72
C MET A 11 9.93 -24.65 -2.10
N VAL A 12 9.67 -24.45 -3.40
CA VAL A 12 8.78 -23.38 -3.89
C VAL A 12 7.35 -23.56 -3.36
N ALA A 13 6.82 -24.78 -3.33
CA ALA A 13 5.50 -25.07 -2.79
C ALA A 13 5.41 -24.92 -1.25
N SER A 14 6.51 -25.08 -0.53
CA SER A 14 6.58 -24.91 0.93
C SER A 14 6.61 -23.42 1.29
N GLU A 15 7.40 -22.63 0.56
CA GLU A 15 7.40 -21.16 0.64
C GLU A 15 6.01 -20.58 0.29
N LEU A 16 5.33 -21.17 -0.71
CA LEU A 16 3.96 -20.79 -1.08
C LEU A 16 2.90 -21.16 -0.03
N ARG A 17 3.12 -22.20 0.78
CA ARG A 17 2.18 -22.58 1.87
C ARG A 17 2.28 -21.66 3.07
N ASP A 18 3.48 -21.15 3.38
CA ASP A 18 3.67 -20.10 4.39
C ASP A 18 3.26 -18.71 3.88
N ALA A 19 3.17 -18.52 2.57
CA ALA A 19 2.69 -17.29 1.97
C ALA A 19 1.17 -17.08 2.09
N GLU A 20 0.39 -18.09 2.48
CA GLU A 20 -0.97 -17.90 3.02
C GLU A 20 -0.92 -17.35 4.44
N THR A 21 -0.23 -16.22 4.62
CA THR A 21 -0.44 -15.37 5.79
C THR A 21 -1.92 -15.03 5.82
N LYS A 22 -2.65 -15.58 6.80
CA LYS A 22 -4.07 -15.31 6.93
C LYS A 22 -4.22 -13.78 7.10
N PRO A 23 -5.18 -13.12 6.45
CA PRO A 23 -5.39 -11.68 6.61
C PRO A 23 -5.57 -11.24 8.07
N ILE A 24 -6.08 -12.15 8.91
CA ILE A 24 -6.18 -11.96 10.36
C ILE A 24 -4.81 -11.83 11.04
N GLU A 25 -3.77 -12.49 10.53
CA GLU A 25 -2.40 -12.37 11.05
C GLU A 25 -1.88 -10.95 10.84
N PHE A 26 -2.23 -10.30 9.73
CA PHE A 26 -1.89 -8.88 9.54
C PHE A 26 -2.53 -7.97 10.61
N VAL A 27 -3.77 -8.27 11.04
CA VAL A 27 -4.45 -7.54 12.12
C VAL A 27 -3.82 -7.83 13.48
N CYS A 28 -3.59 -9.10 13.81
CA CYS A 28 -3.14 -9.52 15.14
C CYS A 28 -1.61 -9.42 15.36
N ASN A 29 -0.80 -9.42 14.29
CA ASN A 29 0.66 -9.48 14.38
C ASN A 29 1.32 -8.18 13.88
N LYS A 30 1.81 -7.37 14.83
CA LYS A 30 2.58 -6.14 14.52
C LYS A 30 3.85 -6.40 13.72
N GLY A 31 4.49 -7.57 13.90
CA GLY A 31 5.66 -7.99 13.12
C GLY A 31 5.31 -8.19 11.65
N ALA A 32 4.19 -8.84 11.35
CA ALA A 32 3.70 -9.02 9.98
C ALA A 32 3.41 -7.68 9.29
N ARG A 33 2.80 -6.72 10.01
CA ARG A 33 2.57 -5.36 9.47
C ARG A 33 3.85 -4.63 9.15
N ARG A 34 4.84 -4.70 10.05
CA ARG A 34 6.16 -4.10 9.83
C ARG A 34 6.90 -4.75 8.67
N ALA A 35 6.79 -6.07 8.50
CA ALA A 35 7.47 -6.79 7.43
C ALA A 35 7.03 -6.34 6.03
N ILE A 36 5.77 -5.94 5.86
CA ILE A 36 5.29 -5.42 4.58
C ILE A 36 5.40 -3.90 4.45
N ASN A 37 5.76 -3.18 5.51
CA ASN A 37 5.96 -1.72 5.46
C ASN A 37 7.38 -1.40 4.97
N ILE A 38 7.50 -1.18 3.66
CA ILE A 38 8.78 -0.90 2.99
C ILE A 38 9.07 0.61 2.86
N VAL A 39 8.34 1.48 3.56
CA VAL A 39 8.43 2.94 3.39
C VAL A 39 9.85 3.47 3.56
N ALA A 40 10.55 3.07 4.62
CA ALA A 40 11.91 3.53 4.88
C ALA A 40 12.88 3.14 3.76
N GLU A 41 12.71 1.95 3.19
CA GLU A 41 13.51 1.48 2.05
C GLU A 41 13.22 2.28 0.78
N LEU A 42 11.95 2.63 0.54
CA LEU A 42 11.54 3.45 -0.61
C LEU A 42 12.05 4.89 -0.47
N GLU A 43 11.99 5.48 0.73
CA GLU A 43 12.51 6.82 1.01
C GLU A 43 14.04 6.88 0.81
N SER A 44 14.79 5.88 1.30
CA SER A 44 16.23 5.75 1.05
C SER A 44 16.52 5.63 -0.44
N ALA A 45 15.85 4.70 -1.13
CA ALA A 45 16.04 4.50 -2.56
C ALA A 45 15.72 5.75 -3.39
N LEU A 46 14.70 6.51 -3.01
CA LEU A 46 14.37 7.77 -3.70
C LEU A 46 15.51 8.78 -3.58
N SER A 47 16.13 8.89 -2.39
CA SER A 47 17.23 9.82 -2.14
C SER A 47 18.50 9.48 -2.95
N GLU A 48 18.66 8.20 -3.29
CA GLU A 48 19.77 7.68 -4.10
C GLU A 48 19.48 7.72 -5.60
N CYS A 49 18.21 7.81 -6.01
CA CYS A 49 17.84 7.91 -7.42
C CYS A 49 18.15 9.32 -7.97
N TYR A 50 19.19 9.43 -8.80
CA TYR A 50 19.44 10.63 -9.61
C TYR A 50 18.47 10.70 -10.80
N GLY A 51 17.60 11.71 -10.83
CA GLY A 51 16.63 11.91 -11.92
C GLY A 51 15.52 12.90 -11.54
N SER A 52 14.68 13.28 -12.51
CA SER A 52 13.50 14.11 -12.21
C SER A 52 12.48 13.30 -11.43
N THR A 53 12.21 13.72 -10.19
CA THR A 53 11.15 13.18 -9.33
C THR A 53 9.83 13.95 -9.48
N THR A 54 9.74 14.80 -10.51
CA THR A 54 8.61 15.69 -10.77
C THR A 54 7.99 15.39 -12.13
N LEU A 55 6.66 15.29 -12.18
CA LEU A 55 5.87 15.13 -13.41
C LEU A 55 5.55 16.44 -14.09
N SER A 56 5.31 16.39 -15.40
CA SER A 56 4.77 17.51 -16.16
C SER A 56 3.31 17.79 -15.84
N THR A 57 2.51 16.74 -15.59
CA THR A 57 1.09 16.85 -15.23
C THR A 57 0.86 16.37 -13.79
N PRO A 58 0.04 17.08 -12.98
CA PRO A 58 -0.23 16.66 -11.63
C PRO A 58 -1.07 15.38 -11.55
N VAL A 59 -0.85 14.60 -10.50
CA VAL A 59 -1.64 13.42 -10.11
C VAL A 59 -2.37 13.69 -8.80
N GLN A 60 -3.37 12.86 -8.48
CA GLN A 60 -4.17 13.01 -7.27
C GLN A 60 -3.52 12.31 -6.06
N LEU A 61 -3.75 12.86 -4.86
CA LEU A 61 -3.31 12.35 -3.59
C LEU A 61 -4.51 12.02 -2.71
N PRO A 62 -4.45 10.92 -1.95
CA PRO A 62 -5.48 10.60 -0.99
C PRO A 62 -5.45 11.55 0.20
N CYS A 63 -6.54 11.54 0.95
CA CYS A 63 -6.64 12.22 2.22
C CYS A 63 -5.95 11.38 3.28
N THR A 64 -4.80 11.83 3.80
CA THR A 64 -4.05 11.13 4.84
C THR A 64 -4.27 11.72 6.22
N GLU A 65 -4.79 12.95 6.27
CA GLU A 65 -5.11 13.69 7.48
C GLU A 65 -6.19 12.94 8.28
N LEU A 66 -5.96 12.81 9.59
CA LEU A 66 -6.83 12.09 10.50
C LEU A 66 -7.20 12.99 11.67
N HIS A 67 -8.46 13.41 11.72
CA HIS A 67 -9.04 14.02 12.90
C HIS A 67 -9.51 12.92 13.84
N VAL A 68 -8.78 12.71 14.95
CA VAL A 68 -8.94 11.58 15.88
C VAL A 68 -10.39 11.36 16.29
N ALA A 69 -11.05 12.39 16.83
CA ALA A 69 -12.43 12.26 17.32
C ALA A 69 -13.43 11.94 16.20
N SER A 70 -13.22 12.47 14.99
CA SER A 70 -14.10 12.14 13.84
C SER A 70 -13.82 10.76 13.27
N TRP A 71 -12.60 10.25 13.44
CA TRP A 71 -12.21 8.93 12.99
C TRP A 71 -12.79 7.84 13.90
N GLU A 72 -12.71 8.02 15.22
CA GLU A 72 -13.21 7.07 16.22
C GLU A 72 -14.72 6.84 16.08
N ASN A 73 -15.48 7.87 15.70
CA ASN A 73 -16.93 7.79 15.48
C ASN A 73 -17.34 7.03 14.20
N ARG A 74 -16.39 6.65 13.34
CA ARG A 74 -16.68 5.87 12.12
C ARG A 74 -16.75 4.38 12.44
N SER A 75 -17.62 3.67 11.72
CA SER A 75 -17.61 2.21 11.72
C SER A 75 -16.31 1.67 11.11
N ASP A 76 -15.93 0.44 11.48
CA ASP A 76 -14.74 -0.20 10.92
C ASP A 76 -14.82 -0.39 9.41
N GLN A 77 -16.04 -0.49 8.89
CA GLN A 77 -16.31 -0.57 7.47
C GLN A 77 -16.04 0.76 6.77
N GLU A 78 -16.45 1.90 7.35
CA GLU A 78 -16.14 3.22 6.82
C GLU A 78 -14.64 3.53 6.88
N LYS A 79 -13.97 3.17 8.00
CA LYS A 79 -12.51 3.31 8.14
C LYS A 79 -11.77 2.51 7.07
N ARG A 80 -12.15 1.24 6.87
CA ARG A 80 -11.59 0.37 5.82
C ARG A 80 -11.89 0.87 4.42
N GLY A 81 -13.12 1.31 4.16
CA GLY A 81 -13.54 1.86 2.86
C GLY A 81 -12.71 3.08 2.47
N ASP A 82 -12.46 3.97 3.42
CA ASP A 82 -11.61 5.15 3.24
C ASP A 82 -10.15 4.80 2.92
N ILE A 83 -9.57 3.83 3.64
CA ILE A 83 -8.20 3.35 3.38
C ILE A 83 -8.11 2.70 2.00
N VAL A 84 -9.07 1.84 1.63
CA VAL A 84 -9.11 1.17 0.32
C VAL A 84 -9.26 2.19 -0.81
N ALA A 85 -10.14 3.17 -0.68
CA ALA A 85 -10.29 4.25 -1.65
C ALA A 85 -8.98 5.05 -1.79
N SER A 86 -8.30 5.31 -0.68
CA SER A 86 -7.02 6.03 -0.64
C SER A 86 -5.90 5.26 -1.34
N LEU A 87 -5.79 3.95 -1.10
CA LEU A 87 -4.81 3.08 -1.76
C LEU A 87 -5.08 2.95 -3.26
N LYS A 88 -6.35 2.84 -3.68
CA LYS A 88 -6.73 2.84 -5.10
C LYS A 88 -6.33 4.16 -5.78
N LEU A 89 -6.51 5.30 -5.11
CA LEU A 89 -6.08 6.57 -5.69
C LEU A 89 -4.55 6.63 -5.84
N LEU A 90 -3.80 6.15 -4.85
CA LEU A 90 -2.33 6.09 -4.93
C LEU A 90 -1.85 5.17 -6.05
N VAL A 91 -2.47 4.00 -6.26
CA VAL A 91 -2.03 3.08 -7.32
C VAL A 91 -2.20 3.71 -8.71
N GLU A 92 -3.29 4.43 -8.94
CA GLU A 92 -3.50 5.16 -10.21
C GLU A 92 -2.47 6.27 -10.40
N SER A 93 -2.17 7.03 -9.34
CA SER A 93 -1.11 8.05 -9.38
C SER A 93 0.27 7.45 -9.65
N VAL A 94 0.61 6.31 -9.04
CA VAL A 94 1.88 5.61 -9.27
C VAL A 94 1.98 5.10 -10.71
N LYS A 95 0.90 4.58 -11.30
CA LYS A 95 0.88 4.18 -12.72
C LYS A 95 1.19 5.34 -13.65
N VAL A 96 0.67 6.54 -13.36
CA VAL A 96 0.99 7.76 -14.14
C VAL A 96 2.48 8.10 -14.01
N PHE A 97 3.06 8.06 -12.79
CA PHE A 97 4.49 8.25 -12.60
C PHE A 97 5.33 7.24 -13.38
N LYS A 98 4.94 5.96 -13.36
CA LYS A 98 5.63 4.89 -14.11
C LYS A 98 5.60 5.13 -15.61
N ALA A 99 4.45 5.51 -16.16
CA ALA A 99 4.29 5.76 -17.58
C ALA A 99 5.18 6.92 -18.10
N GLN A 100 5.53 7.86 -17.21
CA GLN A 100 6.41 9.00 -17.54
C GLN A 100 7.88 8.76 -17.14
N SER A 101 8.18 7.67 -16.44
CA SER A 101 9.53 7.36 -15.95
C SER A 101 10.35 6.63 -17.01
N GLN A 102 11.60 7.05 -17.18
CA GLN A 102 12.56 6.27 -17.94
C GLN A 102 12.96 5.00 -17.16
N PRO A 103 13.34 3.91 -17.85
CA PRO A 103 13.89 2.72 -17.19
C PRO A 103 15.06 3.09 -16.28
N GLY A 104 15.09 2.54 -15.07
CA GLY A 104 16.15 2.80 -14.09
C GLY A 104 15.67 2.81 -12.65
N CYS A 105 16.42 3.48 -11.78
CA CYS A 105 16.19 3.52 -10.32
C CYS A 105 14.74 3.91 -9.97
N ALA A 106 14.25 5.03 -10.53
CA ALA A 106 12.90 5.52 -10.27
C ALA A 106 11.81 4.53 -10.72
N ALA A 107 11.97 3.89 -11.88
CA ALA A 107 11.01 2.90 -12.38
C ALA A 107 10.94 1.66 -11.47
N SER A 108 12.09 1.16 -11.00
CA SER A 108 12.16 0.05 -10.06
C SER A 108 11.53 0.40 -8.70
N LEU A 109 11.79 1.61 -8.21
CA LEU A 109 11.18 2.13 -6.98
C LEU A 109 9.65 2.20 -7.11
N LEU A 110 9.15 2.76 -8.22
CA LEU A 110 7.71 2.88 -8.48
C LEU A 110 7.04 1.50 -8.63
N GLN A 111 7.72 0.52 -9.23
CA GLN A 111 7.23 -0.86 -9.29
C GLN A 111 7.09 -1.47 -7.90
N ARG A 112 8.09 -1.27 -7.02
CA ARG A 112 8.04 -1.75 -5.63
C ARG A 112 6.90 -1.09 -4.86
N LEU A 113 6.71 0.22 -5.02
CA LEU A 113 5.62 0.97 -4.42
C LEU A 113 4.25 0.46 -4.90
N GLU A 114 4.05 0.30 -6.20
CA GLU A 114 2.81 -0.25 -6.77
C GLU A 114 2.50 -1.64 -6.23
N ASN A 115 3.49 -2.54 -6.23
CA ASN A 115 3.33 -3.89 -5.69
C ASN A 115 2.93 -3.87 -4.21
N ASN A 116 3.55 -3.00 -3.42
CA ASN A 116 3.26 -2.90 -2.00
C ASN A 116 1.85 -2.35 -1.73
N ILE A 117 1.41 -1.33 -2.47
CA ILE A 117 0.03 -0.83 -2.41
C ILE A 117 -0.96 -1.95 -2.77
N ASN A 118 -0.69 -2.73 -3.82
CA ASN A 118 -1.53 -3.86 -4.22
C ASN A 118 -1.58 -4.96 -3.15
N ASN A 119 -0.50 -5.21 -2.42
CA ASN A 119 -0.50 -6.14 -1.29
C ASN A 119 -1.43 -5.66 -0.16
N TYR A 120 -1.38 -4.36 0.21
CA TYR A 120 -2.32 -3.80 1.18
C TYR A 120 -3.77 -3.90 0.70
N LEU A 121 -4.04 -3.61 -0.58
CA LEU A 121 -5.38 -3.75 -1.17
C LEU A 121 -5.89 -5.20 -1.08
N LEU A 122 -5.03 -6.18 -1.38
CA LEU A 122 -5.39 -7.59 -1.29
C LEU A 122 -5.77 -7.98 0.15
N ILE A 123 -4.92 -7.62 1.12
CA ILE A 123 -5.16 -7.90 2.54
C ILE A 123 -6.49 -7.28 2.99
N LEU A 124 -6.70 -5.99 2.70
CA LEU A 124 -7.91 -5.28 3.11
C LEU A 124 -9.17 -5.81 2.42
N THR A 125 -9.07 -6.23 1.17
CA THR A 125 -10.20 -6.83 0.44
C THR A 125 -10.57 -8.18 1.05
N GLN A 126 -9.60 -9.00 1.41
CA GLN A 126 -9.87 -10.28 2.07
C GLN A 126 -10.47 -10.09 3.47
N LEU A 127 -10.09 -9.04 4.20
CA LEU A 127 -10.75 -8.65 5.45
C LEU A 127 -12.19 -8.16 5.22
N GLN A 128 -12.48 -7.48 4.10
CA GLN A 128 -13.83 -7.01 3.76
C GLN A 128 -14.81 -8.13 3.38
N LEU A 129 -14.33 -9.24 2.81
CA LEU A 129 -15.17 -10.41 2.51
C LEU A 129 -15.83 -11.01 3.77
N SER A 130 -15.37 -10.63 4.96
CA SER A 130 -15.94 -11.01 6.26
C SER A 130 -17.08 -10.07 6.74
N GLY A 131 -17.46 -9.02 5.99
CA GLY A 131 -18.47 -8.04 6.41
C GLY A 131 -19.38 -7.53 5.27
N PRO A 132 -20.34 -6.62 5.56
CA PRO A 132 -21.23 -6.06 4.55
C PRO A 132 -20.45 -5.29 3.46
N ALA A 133 -21.02 -5.15 2.26
CA ALA A 133 -20.41 -4.37 1.18
C ALA A 133 -20.86 -2.90 1.25
N VAL A 134 -19.94 -1.97 1.51
CA VAL A 134 -20.14 -0.51 1.37
C VAL A 134 -19.20 -0.02 0.28
N SER A 135 -19.68 0.91 -0.54
CA SER A 135 -18.86 1.52 -1.60
C SER A 135 -17.69 2.29 -0.97
N PRO A 136 -16.43 1.97 -1.31
CA PRO A 136 -15.27 2.72 -0.82
C PRO A 136 -15.35 4.18 -1.26
N GLY A 137 -15.29 5.11 -0.31
CA GLY A 137 -15.32 6.54 -0.56
C GLY A 137 -14.22 7.26 0.21
N LEU A 138 -13.71 8.36 -0.34
CA LEU A 138 -12.68 9.18 0.30
C LEU A 138 -13.31 10.10 1.36
N SER A 139 -12.62 10.28 2.48
CA SER A 139 -13.04 11.18 3.56
C SER A 139 -12.97 12.66 3.22
N CYS A 140 -12.36 13.04 2.11
CA CYS A 140 -12.14 14.43 1.73
C CYS A 140 -11.96 14.58 0.21
N VAL A 141 -11.81 15.82 -0.25
CA VAL A 141 -11.47 16.14 -1.64
C VAL A 141 -9.98 15.84 -1.88
N PRO A 142 -9.63 15.01 -2.87
CA PRO A 142 -8.24 14.76 -3.27
C PRO A 142 -7.46 16.03 -3.55
N ARG A 143 -6.18 16.02 -3.17
CA ARG A 143 -5.24 17.09 -3.53
C ARG A 143 -4.41 16.66 -4.72
N SER A 144 -3.81 17.62 -5.42
CA SER A 144 -2.98 17.34 -6.59
C SER A 144 -1.49 17.59 -6.29
N THR A 145 -0.60 16.78 -6.88
CA THR A 145 0.86 16.98 -6.79
C THR A 145 1.56 16.57 -8.08
N GLN A 146 2.73 17.12 -8.34
CA GLN A 146 3.65 16.64 -9.37
C GLN A 146 4.86 15.89 -8.77
N SER A 147 5.03 15.88 -7.45
CA SER A 147 6.24 15.36 -6.79
C SER A 147 6.08 13.91 -6.31
N LEU A 148 6.99 13.04 -6.73
CA LEU A 148 7.09 11.65 -6.27
C LEU A 148 7.36 11.59 -4.76
N SER A 149 8.18 12.50 -4.23
CA SER A 149 8.44 12.59 -2.79
C SER A 149 7.15 12.86 -2.01
N THR A 150 6.26 13.71 -2.54
CA THR A 150 4.95 13.97 -1.91
C THR A 150 4.03 12.76 -1.98
N VAL A 151 4.05 11.99 -3.07
CA VAL A 151 3.31 10.72 -3.18
C VAL A 151 3.79 9.72 -2.13
N LEU A 152 5.11 9.52 -1.99
CA LEU A 152 5.69 8.63 -0.98
C LEU A 152 5.37 9.09 0.44
N LEU A 153 5.43 10.40 0.71
CA LEU A 153 5.02 10.94 2.00
C LEU A 153 3.54 10.65 2.30
N ASN A 154 2.66 10.80 1.32
CA ASN A 154 1.23 10.49 1.50
C ASN A 154 1.01 8.99 1.72
N TYR A 155 1.77 8.15 1.02
CA TYR A 155 1.76 6.72 1.27
C TYR A 155 2.17 6.39 2.71
N ASN A 156 3.29 6.94 3.19
CA ASN A 156 3.74 6.77 4.57
C ASN A 156 2.67 7.20 5.59
N GLN A 157 2.09 8.39 5.41
CA GLN A 157 1.05 8.91 6.31
C GLN A 157 -0.21 8.03 6.32
N LEU A 158 -0.59 7.45 5.18
CA LEU A 158 -1.73 6.54 5.09
C LEU A 158 -1.48 5.26 5.89
N ILE A 159 -0.32 4.62 5.70
CA ILE A 159 0.05 3.36 6.35
C ILE A 159 0.29 3.56 7.85
N SER A 160 1.14 4.52 8.20
CA SER A 160 1.53 4.78 9.60
C SER A 160 0.43 5.48 10.40
N GLY A 161 -0.54 6.11 9.73
CA GLY A 161 -1.63 6.87 10.35
C GLY A 161 -2.95 6.11 10.33
N LYS A 162 -3.72 6.27 9.24
CA LYS A 162 -5.10 5.74 9.13
C LYS A 162 -5.14 4.23 9.28
N LEU A 163 -4.25 3.49 8.61
CA LEU A 163 -4.24 2.03 8.63
C LEU A 163 -3.87 1.48 10.02
N GLU A 164 -2.75 1.93 10.61
CA GLU A 164 -2.37 1.48 11.95
C GLU A 164 -3.40 1.85 13.02
N ARG A 165 -4.15 2.95 12.86
CA ARG A 165 -5.24 3.29 13.78
C ARG A 165 -6.47 2.39 13.58
N ALA A 166 -6.88 2.17 12.34
CA ALA A 166 -8.03 1.30 12.03
C ALA A 166 -7.83 -0.13 12.57
N ILE A 167 -6.61 -0.65 12.55
CA ILE A 167 -6.29 -2.01 12.99
C ILE A 167 -6.19 -2.14 14.51
N LYS A 168 -5.83 -1.07 15.24
CA LYS A 168 -5.73 -1.11 16.71
C LYS A 168 -7.09 -1.16 17.42
N GLU A 169 -8.16 -0.86 16.69
CA GLU A 169 -9.52 -0.79 17.22
C GLU A 169 -10.33 -2.07 16.93
N GLU A 170 -9.77 -3.04 16.19
CA GLU A 170 -10.29 -4.42 16.07
C GLU A 170 -9.79 -5.31 17.22
#